data_AF-A0A381W0Q6-F1
#
_entry.id   AF-A0A381W0Q6-F1
#
_cell.length_a   1.000
_cell.length_b   1.000
_cell.length_c   1.000
_cell.angle_alpha   90.00
_cell.angle_beta   90.00
_cell.angle_gamma   90.00
#
_symmetry.space_group_name_H-M   'P 1'
#
loop_
_entity.id
_entity.type
_entity.pdbx_description
1 polymer ?
#
loop_
_entity_poly.entity_id
_entity_poly.type
_entity_poly.pdbx_seq_one_letter_code
_entity_poly.pdbx_strand_id
1 'polypeptide(L)'
;MTVLGDWTKIFDSDDGSSFYVDHNLLTKHKSFIYFWSLANLNGTDVDGDKSALLLKKLNCEVPETLLLKLIMYKEHMAEGDSKTHTFSEQEWEIPPTRSPHARAVQWACDYILVENNDEKIL
;
A
#
# COMPACT_ATOMS: atom_id res chain seq x y z
N MET A 1 -14.26 -2.04 -18.10
CA MET A 1 -13.26 -1.33 -17.27
C MET A 1 -13.53 -1.71 -15.84
N THR A 2 -12.73 -2.61 -15.28
CA THR A 2 -12.78 -2.96 -13.87
C THR A 2 -11.77 -2.04 -13.20
N VAL A 3 -12.25 -0.99 -12.53
CA VAL A 3 -11.41 -0.22 -11.61
C VAL A 3 -11.00 -1.18 -10.49
N LEU A 4 -9.71 -1.42 -10.35
CA LEU A 4 -9.18 -2.24 -9.26
C LEU A 4 -9.18 -1.38 -7.98
N GLY A 5 -10.32 -1.19 -7.33
CA GLY A 5 -10.41 -0.63 -5.97
C GLY A 5 -10.94 0.80 -5.82
N ASP A 6 -11.40 1.11 -4.61
CA ASP A 6 -11.86 2.44 -4.17
C ASP A 6 -10.70 3.21 -3.50
N TRP A 7 -9.73 3.61 -4.31
CA TRP A 7 -8.49 4.24 -3.84
C TRP A 7 -8.72 5.55 -3.09
N THR A 8 -8.32 5.57 -1.82
CA THR A 8 -8.31 6.75 -0.96
C THR A 8 -6.90 7.32 -0.90
N LYS A 9 -6.76 8.61 -1.22
CA LYS A 9 -5.48 9.31 -1.16
C LYS A 9 -5.09 9.58 0.29
N ILE A 10 -3.85 9.26 0.66
CA ILE A 10 -3.31 9.45 2.02
C ILE A 10 -2.14 10.43 2.08
N PHE A 11 -1.49 10.71 0.97
CA PHE A 11 -0.32 11.58 0.94
C PHE A 11 -0.04 12.13 -0.47
N ASP A 12 0.43 13.37 -0.52
CA ASP A 12 1.08 13.97 -1.68
C ASP A 12 2.52 14.29 -1.28
N SER A 13 3.50 13.90 -2.11
CA SER A 13 4.90 14.27 -1.90
C SER A 13 5.22 15.63 -2.50
N ASP A 14 6.34 16.21 -2.04
CA ASP A 14 6.81 17.52 -2.51
C ASP A 14 7.14 17.53 -4.01
N ASP A 15 7.43 16.37 -4.60
CA ASP A 15 7.65 16.20 -6.04
C ASP A 15 6.34 16.12 -6.86
N GLY A 16 5.17 16.16 -6.20
CA GLY A 16 3.85 16.08 -6.82
C GLY A 16 3.29 14.67 -6.98
N SER A 17 4.03 13.63 -6.61
CA SER A 17 3.52 12.26 -6.61
C SER A 17 2.46 12.08 -5.52
N SER A 18 1.53 11.16 -5.74
CA SER A 18 0.38 10.93 -4.86
C SER A 18 0.30 9.45 -4.46
N PHE A 19 -0.09 9.20 -3.22
CA PHE A 19 -0.10 7.86 -2.63
C PHE A 19 -1.48 7.53 -2.07
N TYR A 20 -1.93 6.31 -2.34
CA TYR A 20 -3.28 5.86 -2.09
C TYR A 20 -3.28 4.48 -1.46
N VAL A 21 -4.39 4.15 -0.83
CA VAL A 21 -4.69 2.88 -0.17
C VAL A 21 -6.17 2.56 -0.37
N ASP A 22 -6.54 1.29 -0.23
CA ASP A 22 -7.94 0.86 -0.38
C ASP A 22 -8.33 -0.07 0.77
N HIS A 23 -9.34 0.35 1.55
CA HIS A 23 -9.83 -0.42 2.70
C HIS A 23 -10.43 -1.76 2.27
N ASN A 24 -11.06 -1.81 1.09
CA ASN A 24 -11.70 -3.02 0.58
C ASN A 24 -10.68 -4.12 0.23
N LEU A 25 -9.41 -3.75 0.08
CA LEU A 25 -8.30 -4.65 -0.25
C LEU A 25 -7.43 -4.99 0.96
N LEU A 26 -7.80 -4.53 2.17
CA LEU A 26 -7.19 -4.98 3.42
C LEU A 26 -7.66 -6.39 3.76
N THR A 27 -6.72 -7.27 4.08
CA THR A 27 -7.04 -8.60 4.61
C THR A 27 -6.25 -8.88 5.87
N LYS A 28 -6.92 -9.40 6.90
CA LYS A 28 -6.30 -9.82 8.16
C LYS A 28 -6.19 -11.33 8.20
N HIS A 29 -5.01 -11.85 8.52
CA HIS A 29 -4.81 -13.27 8.76
C HIS A 29 -3.86 -13.47 9.94
N LYS A 30 -4.40 -14.04 11.02
CA LYS A 30 -3.72 -14.14 12.32
C LYS A 30 -3.29 -12.75 12.81
N SER A 31 -2.02 -12.58 13.18
CA SER A 31 -1.44 -11.32 13.64
C SER A 31 -0.98 -10.39 12.53
N PHE A 32 -1.18 -10.75 11.26
CA PHE A 32 -0.68 -9.98 10.12
C PHE A 32 -1.81 -9.35 9.32
N ILE A 33 -1.55 -8.13 8.85
CA ILE A 33 -2.38 -7.42 7.88
C ILE A 33 -1.70 -7.50 6.52
N TYR A 34 -2.47 -7.67 5.48
CA TYR A 34 -2.01 -7.59 4.10
C TYR A 34 -2.76 -6.44 3.46
N PHE A 35 -2.02 -5.49 2.88
CA PHE A 35 -2.60 -4.28 2.34
C PHE A 35 -1.94 -3.90 1.02
N TRP A 36 -2.74 -3.28 0.16
CA TRP A 36 -2.27 -2.67 -1.07
C TRP A 36 -2.06 -1.17 -0.86
N SER A 37 -0.99 -0.65 -1.44
CA SER A 37 -0.78 0.78 -1.61
C SER A 37 -0.48 1.09 -3.07
N LEU A 38 -0.98 2.22 -3.55
CA LEU A 38 -0.75 2.73 -4.90
C LEU A 38 0.13 3.97 -4.81
N ALA A 39 1.24 3.95 -5.54
CA ALA A 39 2.08 5.12 -5.78
C ALA A 39 1.79 5.63 -7.20
N ASN A 40 1.37 6.87 -7.33
CA ASN A 40 1.12 7.53 -8.60
C ASN A 40 2.15 8.65 -8.78
N LEU A 41 3.06 8.48 -9.73
CA LEU A 41 4.22 9.35 -9.90
C LEU A 41 3.85 10.63 -10.64
N ASN A 42 4.50 11.73 -10.29
CA ASN A 42 4.47 12.94 -11.10
C ASN A 42 5.51 12.84 -12.23
N GLY A 43 5.11 12.23 -13.34
CA GLY A 43 5.98 11.91 -14.47
C GLY A 43 6.15 10.40 -14.64
N THR A 44 7.36 9.97 -15.01
CA THR A 44 7.71 8.55 -15.17
C THR A 44 9.00 8.24 -14.43
N ASP A 45 9.17 6.99 -14.01
CA ASP A 45 10.47 6.48 -13.57
C ASP A 45 11.42 6.21 -14.75
N VAL A 46 12.58 5.62 -14.46
CA VAL A 46 13.63 5.30 -15.45
C VAL A 46 13.19 4.31 -16.52
N ASP A 47 12.21 3.46 -16.21
CA ASP A 47 11.66 2.45 -17.11
C ASP A 47 10.40 2.97 -17.84
N GLY A 48 9.99 4.21 -17.57
CA GLY A 48 8.80 4.82 -18.16
C GLY A 48 7.50 4.47 -17.43
N ASP A 49 7.57 3.89 -16.23
CA ASP A 49 6.40 3.58 -15.41
C ASP A 49 5.88 4.83 -14.69
N LYS A 50 4.56 4.99 -14.62
CA LYS A 50 3.87 6.15 -14.04
C LYS A 50 3.16 5.86 -12.74
N SER A 51 2.91 4.59 -12.45
CA SER A 51 2.33 4.19 -11.18
C SER A 51 2.72 2.77 -10.78
N ALA A 52 2.56 2.46 -9.50
CA ALA A 52 2.90 1.18 -8.93
C ALA A 52 1.90 0.73 -7.87
N LEU A 53 1.56 -0.56 -7.88
CA LEU A 53 0.85 -1.24 -6.80
C LEU A 53 1.82 -2.07 -5.97
N LEU A 54 1.75 -1.91 -4.65
CA LEU A 54 2.58 -2.62 -3.69
C LEU A 54 1.71 -3.40 -2.72
N LEU A 55 1.82 -4.73 -2.73
CA LEU A 55 1.24 -5.61 -1.71
C LEU A 55 2.26 -5.80 -0.61
N LYS A 56 1.88 -5.43 0.61
CA LYS A 56 2.73 -5.53 1.79
C LYS A 56 2.05 -6.39 2.84
N LYS A 57 2.85 -7.21 3.52
CA LYS A 57 2.49 -7.84 4.78
C LYS A 57 2.97 -6.94 5.91
N LEU A 58 2.14 -6.76 6.93
CA LEU A 58 2.33 -5.82 8.02
C LEU A 58 2.11 -6.53 9.35
N ASN A 59 3.03 -6.31 10.28
CA ASN A 59 2.84 -6.55 11.69
C ASN A 59 2.52 -5.19 12.34
N CYS A 60 1.48 -5.09 13.18
CA CYS A 60 1.15 -3.83 13.86
C CYS A 60 1.68 -3.77 15.30
N GLU A 61 2.11 -4.89 15.88
CA GLU A 61 2.72 -4.91 17.22
C GLU A 61 4.09 -4.24 17.19
N VAL A 62 4.85 -4.56 16.14
CA VAL A 62 6.05 -3.85 15.69
C VAL A 62 5.68 -3.41 14.27
N PRO A 63 5.59 -2.10 13.94
CA PRO A 63 5.07 -1.60 12.65
C PRO A 63 6.04 -1.85 11.49
N GLU A 64 6.48 -3.08 11.34
CA GLU A 64 7.37 -3.59 10.30
C GLU A 64 6.56 -4.18 9.14
N THR A 65 7.11 -4.06 7.94
CA THR A 65 6.49 -4.56 6.71
C THR A 65 7.42 -5.46 5.94
N LEU A 66 6.80 -6.30 5.10
CA LEU A 66 7.46 -7.13 4.11
C LEU A 66 6.80 -6.85 2.75
N LEU A 67 7.56 -6.43 1.75
CA LEU A 67 7.06 -6.28 0.38
C LEU A 67 6.90 -7.67 -0.26
N LEU A 68 5.68 -8.02 -0.66
CA LEU A 68 5.37 -9.32 -1.26
C LEU A 68 5.31 -9.26 -2.78
N LYS A 69 4.73 -8.17 -3.31
CA LYS A 69 4.53 -7.99 -4.75
C LYS A 69 4.57 -6.51 -5.10
N LEU A 70 5.20 -6.21 -6.22
CA LEU A 70 5.24 -4.92 -6.88
C LEU A 70 4.70 -5.08 -8.29
N ILE A 71 3.75 -4.24 -8.69
CA ILE A 71 3.25 -4.18 -10.06
C ILE A 71 3.46 -2.76 -10.55
N MET A 72 4.28 -2.60 -11.58
CA MET A 72 4.58 -1.31 -12.21
C MET A 72 3.73 -1.14 -13.46
N TYR A 73 3.24 0.07 -13.69
CA TYR A 73 2.29 0.38 -14.76
C TYR A 73 2.78 1.55 -15.61
N LYS A 74 2.57 1.45 -16.93
CA LYS A 74 2.91 2.49 -17.90
C LYS A 74 1.98 3.70 -17.87
N GLU A 75 0.80 3.56 -17.27
CA GLU A 75 -0.12 4.69 -17.05
C GLU A 75 -0.33 4.99 -15.57
N HIS A 76 -0.87 6.18 -15.30
CA HIS A 76 -1.21 6.62 -13.95
C HIS A 76 -2.30 5.72 -13.35
N MET A 77 -2.42 5.74 -12.02
CA MET A 77 -3.52 5.08 -11.30
C MET A 77 -3.68 3.56 -11.57
N ALA A 78 -2.56 2.86 -11.74
CA ALA A 78 -2.49 1.42 -11.98
C ALA A 78 -3.24 0.97 -13.25
N GLU A 79 -3.15 1.77 -14.31
CA GLU A 79 -3.75 1.49 -15.60
C GLU A 79 -2.70 1.15 -16.69
N GLY A 80 -3.18 0.63 -17.81
CA GLY A 80 -2.34 0.31 -18.96
C GLY A 80 -1.46 -0.93 -18.79
N ASP A 81 -0.39 -0.99 -19.58
CA ASP A 81 0.55 -2.12 -19.58
C ASP A 81 1.29 -2.20 -18.25
N SER A 82 1.53 -3.42 -17.78
CA SER A 82 2.13 -3.64 -16.47
C SER A 82 3.17 -4.75 -16.43
N LYS A 83 4.07 -4.64 -15.45
CA LYS A 83 5.09 -5.64 -15.12
C LYS A 83 5.00 -6.00 -13.65
N THR A 84 4.90 -7.30 -13.36
CA THR A 84 4.79 -7.81 -11.99
C THR A 84 6.11 -8.39 -11.51
N HIS A 85 6.49 -8.03 -10.30
CA HIS A 85 7.60 -8.58 -9.52
C HIS A 85 7.07 -9.18 -8.23
N THR A 86 7.45 -10.41 -7.91
CA THR A 86 7.07 -11.11 -6.67
C THR A 86 8.33 -11.41 -5.88
N PHE A 87 8.27 -11.24 -4.56
CA PHE A 87 9.41 -11.40 -3.68
C PHE A 87 9.15 -12.50 -2.65
N SER A 88 10.11 -13.43 -2.51
CA SER A 88 10.06 -14.53 -1.54
C SER A 88 11.06 -14.38 -0.40
N GLU A 89 12.13 -13.61 -0.60
CA GLU A 89 13.26 -13.45 0.33
C GLU A 89 13.48 -11.97 0.64
N GLN A 90 12.49 -11.34 1.28
CA GLN A 90 12.63 -9.97 1.79
C GLN A 90 12.87 -10.00 3.29
N GLU A 91 13.60 -9.02 3.78
CA GLU A 91 13.72 -8.77 5.21
C GLU A 91 12.57 -7.88 5.67
N TRP A 92 12.21 -7.99 6.95
CA TRP A 92 11.26 -7.06 7.55
C TRP A 92 11.90 -5.69 7.67
N GLU A 93 11.17 -4.65 7.27
CA GLU A 93 11.62 -3.27 7.34
C GLU A 93 10.67 -2.42 8.19
N ILE A 94 11.23 -1.53 9.01
CA ILE A 94 10.46 -0.48 9.67
C ILE A 94 10.54 0.75 8.76
N PRO A 95 9.40 1.27 8.27
CA PRO A 95 9.43 2.39 7.35
C PRO A 95 9.95 3.66 8.03
N PRO A 96 10.74 4.48 7.33
CA PRO A 96 11.18 5.77 7.84
C PRO A 96 9.99 6.63 8.27
N THR A 97 10.10 7.24 9.45
CA THR A 97 9.06 8.14 9.95
C THR A 97 8.77 9.26 8.94
N ARG A 98 7.49 9.64 8.80
CA ARG A 98 7.00 10.67 7.85
C ARG A 98 7.13 10.33 6.36
N SER A 99 7.44 9.08 6.00
CA SER A 99 7.36 8.62 4.62
C SER A 99 5.91 8.33 4.17
N PRO A 100 5.61 8.30 2.86
CA PRO A 100 4.33 7.80 2.36
C PRO A 100 4.03 6.38 2.83
N HIS A 101 5.07 5.52 2.88
CA HIS A 101 4.94 4.15 3.36
C HIS A 101 4.55 4.09 4.83
N ALA A 102 5.18 4.90 5.70
CA ALA A 102 4.81 4.98 7.11
C ALA A 102 3.37 5.43 7.30
N ARG A 103 2.87 6.38 6.48
CA ARG A 103 1.46 6.80 6.52
C ARG A 103 0.51 5.67 6.12
N ALA A 104 0.84 4.90 5.09
CA ALA A 104 0.04 3.74 4.67
C ALA A 104 -0.01 2.66 5.76
N VAL A 105 1.13 2.40 6.43
CA VAL A 105 1.22 1.46 7.56
C VAL A 105 0.36 1.92 8.73
N GLN A 106 0.47 3.19 9.12
CA GLN A 106 -0.35 3.76 10.19
C GLN A 106 -1.84 3.63 9.88
N TRP A 107 -2.24 4.01 8.66
CA TRP A 107 -3.62 3.91 8.20
C TRP A 107 -4.15 2.47 8.25
N ALA A 108 -3.34 1.49 7.83
CA ALA A 108 -3.74 0.08 7.83
C ALA A 108 -3.90 -0.47 9.26
N CYS A 109 -3.00 -0.10 10.18
CA CYS A 109 -3.10 -0.50 11.58
C CYS A 109 -4.31 0.15 12.27
N ASP A 110 -4.56 1.44 12.03
CA ASP A 110 -5.68 2.18 12.65
C ASP A 110 -7.04 1.63 12.23
N TYR A 111 -7.20 1.24 10.95
CA TYR A 111 -8.45 0.66 10.46
C TYR A 111 -8.85 -0.60 11.23
N ILE A 112 -7.90 -1.49 11.49
CA ILE A 112 -8.16 -2.74 12.22
C ILE A 112 -8.44 -2.50 13.70
N LEU A 113 -7.90 -1.44 14.31
CA LEU A 113 -8.21 -1.09 15.70
C LEU A 113 -9.65 -0.60 15.86
N VAL A 114 -10.23 0.05 14.85
CA VAL A 114 -11.64 0.46 14.85
C VAL A 114 -12.56 -0.77 14.73
N GLU A 115 -12.32 -1.66 13.77
CA GLU A 115 -13.11 -2.89 13.59
C GLU A 115 -13.11 -3.79 14.85
N ASN A 116 -11.96 -3.95 15.53
CA ASN A 116 -11.92 -4.76 16.77
C ASN A 116 -12.59 -4.06 17.98
N ASN A 117 -12.83 -2.75 17.92
CA ASN A 117 -13.56 -2.01 18.95
C ASN A 117 -15.07 -2.02 18.70
N ASP A 118 -15.51 -2.18 17.45
CA ASP A 118 -16.92 -2.37 17.10
C ASP A 118 -17.40 -3.80 17.45
N GLU A 119 -16.50 -4.80 17.52
CA GLU A 119 -16.81 -6.13 18.09
C GLU A 119 -16.92 -6.15 19.62
N LYS A 120 -16.62 -5.04 20.32
CA LYS A 120 -16.71 -4.95 21.79
C LYS A 120 -17.98 -4.31 22.33
N ILE A 121 -18.97 -4.02 21.47
CA ILE A 121 -20.28 -3.55 21.89
C ILE A 121 -21.35 -4.55 21.44
N LEU A 122 -21.41 -5.71 22.11
CA LEU A 122 -22.58 -6.59 22.22
C LEU A 122 -22.51 -7.37 23.54
#